data_AF-A0A928ED25-F1
#
_entry.id   AF-A0A928ED25-F1
#
_cell.length_a   1.000
_cell.length_b   1.000
_cell.length_c   1.000
_cell.angle_alpha   90.00
_cell.angle_beta   90.00
_cell.angle_gamma   90.00
#
_symmetry.space_group_name_H-M   'P 1'
#
loop_
_entity.id
_entity.type
_entity.pdbx_description
1 polymer ?
#
loop_
_entity_poly.entity_id
_entity_poly.type
_entity_poly.pdbx_seq_one_letter_code
_entity_poly.pdbx_strand_id
1 'polypeptide(L)'
;MTPSQAAVDRAEATVRTDTGLIWDSHDGRPVANPVGTAVLPLAYDDADDRGNEPCTAIDMPARRTDGAAYAHDGTLEGMLCAVRAAIRNHDAHADVVARDELQPRLGQEVIPVDTCMPHALQMRRLVEYALGTQAFHCIRTAAASQGPDTGTRIHRFLAYAIPASGRTSCSRCARKGECTNACERPRSCPLLDDVSVPAVFGLIELYRTVMNERHLMLQFMRFEHREGDVWFARCNPKASVVPLLMDWFAARFNDQRFVIYDENHGISGVYDGSGWFLVGGDAPTPPPESADEQMMRAA
;
A
#
# COMPACT_ATOMS: atom_id res chain seq x y z
N MET A 1 -38.99 17.30 -18.40
CA MET A 1 -38.41 16.11 -19.04
C MET A 1 -36.91 16.24 -18.88
N THR A 2 -36.42 15.79 -17.73
CA THR A 2 -35.06 16.00 -17.23
C THR A 2 -34.16 14.87 -17.71
N PRO A 3 -33.08 15.13 -18.46
CA PRO A 3 -32.02 14.16 -18.68
C PRO A 3 -31.04 14.27 -17.50
N SER A 4 -31.32 13.60 -16.38
CA SER A 4 -30.49 13.72 -15.16
C SER A 4 -30.25 12.42 -14.38
N GLN A 5 -30.99 11.34 -14.63
CA GLN A 5 -30.71 10.03 -14.01
C GLN A 5 -29.82 9.14 -14.91
N ALA A 6 -30.04 9.15 -16.22
CA ALA A 6 -29.44 8.15 -17.14
C ALA A 6 -27.91 8.27 -17.35
N ALA A 7 -27.29 9.40 -16.98
CA ALA A 7 -25.84 9.57 -17.05
C ALA A 7 -25.13 9.09 -15.77
N VAL A 8 -25.79 9.24 -14.61
CA VAL A 8 -25.28 8.75 -13.31
C VAL A 8 -25.51 7.25 -13.20
N ASP A 9 -26.68 6.75 -13.62
CA ASP A 9 -27.00 5.32 -13.60
C ASP A 9 -26.15 4.50 -14.59
N ARG A 10 -25.59 5.13 -15.64
CA ARG A 10 -24.63 4.48 -16.57
C ARG A 10 -23.21 4.39 -16.00
N ALA A 11 -22.84 5.29 -15.09
CA ALA A 11 -21.59 5.20 -14.34
C ALA A 11 -21.69 4.16 -13.22
N GLU A 12 -22.87 3.94 -12.63
CA GLU A 12 -23.10 2.88 -11.64
C GLU A 12 -23.09 1.45 -12.24
N ALA A 13 -23.41 1.30 -13.53
CA ALA A 13 -23.59 -0.01 -14.17
C ALA A 13 -22.35 -0.55 -14.92
N THR A 14 -21.27 0.23 -15.03
CA THR A 14 -20.05 -0.17 -15.74
C THR A 14 -18.86 0.03 -14.84
N VAL A 15 -18.01 -0.98 -14.68
CA VAL A 15 -16.72 -0.95 -13.96
C VAL A 15 -16.79 -1.20 -12.44
N ARG A 16 -17.49 -2.28 -12.04
CA ARG A 16 -16.93 -3.20 -11.04
C ARG A 16 -15.93 -4.11 -11.76
N THR A 17 -14.73 -3.61 -12.04
CA THR A 17 -13.64 -4.46 -12.56
C THR A 17 -12.32 -4.03 -11.91
N ASP A 18 -11.86 -4.88 -11.00
CA ASP A 18 -10.49 -5.41 -10.96
C ASP A 18 -9.30 -4.44 -10.84
N THR A 19 -9.47 -3.29 -10.20
CA THR A 19 -8.31 -2.59 -9.61
C THR A 19 -8.05 -3.08 -8.18
N GLY A 20 -7.11 -4.02 -8.07
CA GLY A 20 -6.57 -4.59 -6.83
C GLY A 20 -5.84 -3.59 -5.95
N LEU A 21 -6.56 -2.60 -5.41
CA LEU A 21 -6.20 -1.84 -4.22
C LEU A 21 -7.39 -1.87 -3.27
N ILE A 22 -7.68 -3.07 -2.76
CA ILE A 22 -8.71 -3.31 -1.74
C ILE A 22 -8.08 -3.08 -0.37
N TRP A 23 -7.86 -1.84 0.02
CA TRP A 23 -7.81 -1.48 1.43
C TRP A 23 -8.61 -0.21 1.64
N ASP A 24 -9.92 -0.43 1.79
CA ASP A 24 -10.86 0.51 2.36
C ASP A 24 -10.29 1.13 3.63
N SER A 25 -10.32 2.45 3.65
CA SER A 25 -10.23 3.25 4.85
C SER A 25 -11.43 2.96 5.76
N HIS A 26 -11.36 1.96 6.63
CA HIS A 26 -12.13 1.96 7.87
C HIS A 26 -11.45 1.14 8.97
N ASP A 27 -11.25 1.81 10.11
CA ASP A 27 -10.97 1.30 11.45
C ASP A 27 -9.59 0.72 11.75
N GLY A 28 -8.69 1.64 12.09
CA GLY A 28 -7.54 1.39 12.98
C GLY A 28 -7.95 1.10 14.43
N ARG A 29 -8.78 0.07 14.66
CA ARG A 29 -8.96 -0.53 16.00
C ARG A 29 -8.34 -1.93 16.03
N PRO A 30 -7.31 -2.18 16.87
CA PRO A 30 -6.82 -3.53 17.07
C PRO A 30 -7.92 -4.37 17.71
N VAL A 31 -8.30 -5.48 17.07
CA VAL A 31 -9.07 -6.53 17.73
C VAL A 31 -8.15 -7.13 18.79
N ALA A 32 -8.46 -6.89 20.07
CA ALA A 32 -7.79 -7.53 21.17
C ALA A 32 -7.98 -9.05 21.04
N ASN A 33 -6.90 -9.82 21.06
CA ASN A 33 -6.97 -11.25 21.38
C ASN A 33 -6.00 -11.55 22.55
N PRO A 34 -6.42 -12.33 23.56
CA PRO A 34 -5.71 -12.45 24.82
C PRO A 34 -4.62 -13.51 24.75
N VAL A 35 -3.54 -13.23 25.49
CA VAL A 35 -2.66 -14.18 26.19
C VAL A 35 -2.09 -15.34 25.37
N GLY A 36 -0.78 -15.27 25.08
CA GLY A 36 -0.01 -16.44 24.68
C GLY A 36 1.43 -16.11 24.31
N THR A 37 2.36 -16.74 25.01
CA THR A 37 3.82 -16.64 24.90
C THR A 37 4.33 -16.72 23.45
N ALA A 38 5.06 -15.69 22.99
CA ALA A 38 5.56 -15.61 21.61
C ALA A 38 6.82 -16.45 21.40
N VAL A 39 6.65 -17.63 20.83
CA VAL A 39 7.66 -18.25 19.94
C VAL A 39 7.46 -17.57 18.58
N LEU A 40 8.53 -17.08 17.94
CA LEU A 40 8.49 -16.57 16.55
C LEU A 40 8.02 -17.69 15.61
N PRO A 41 6.81 -17.64 15.00
CA PRO A 41 6.42 -18.62 14.01
C PRO A 41 6.57 -17.95 12.63
N LEU A 42 7.62 -18.30 11.91
CA LEU A 42 7.54 -18.36 10.45
C LEU A 42 6.69 -19.56 9.98
N ALA A 43 6.01 -20.25 10.90
CA ALA A 43 5.01 -21.28 10.67
C ALA A 43 3.67 -20.81 11.29
N TYR A 44 2.77 -20.31 10.45
CA TYR A 44 1.38 -20.06 10.85
C TYR A 44 0.67 -21.42 10.81
N ASP A 45 0.16 -21.91 11.95
CA ASP A 45 -0.69 -23.11 11.98
C ASP A 45 -2.03 -22.81 11.28
N ASP A 46 -2.41 -23.68 10.34
CA ASP A 46 -3.57 -23.63 9.43
C ASP A 46 -4.96 -23.70 10.11
N ALA A 47 -5.07 -23.43 11.42
CA ALA A 47 -6.20 -23.90 12.22
C ALA A 47 -7.31 -22.88 12.53
N ASP A 48 -7.19 -21.59 12.17
CA ASP A 48 -8.18 -20.56 12.53
C ASP A 48 -8.84 -19.87 11.33
N ASP A 49 -9.24 -20.66 10.33
CA ASP A 49 -10.09 -20.19 9.22
C ASP A 49 -11.26 -21.15 9.01
N ARG A 50 -12.34 -20.99 9.78
CA ARG A 50 -13.57 -21.78 9.66
C ARG A 50 -14.41 -21.33 8.45
N GLY A 51 -13.80 -21.25 7.26
CA GLY A 51 -14.54 -20.98 6.03
C GLY A 51 -13.73 -20.68 4.77
N ASN A 52 -12.42 -20.43 4.83
CA ASN A 52 -11.61 -20.16 3.65
C ASN A 52 -10.76 -21.39 3.28
N GLU A 53 -10.84 -21.86 2.04
CA GLU A 53 -9.94 -22.92 1.56
C GLU A 53 -8.48 -22.46 1.77
N PRO A 54 -7.58 -23.29 2.32
CA PRO A 54 -6.19 -22.92 2.46
C PRO A 54 -5.67 -22.58 1.06
N CYS A 55 -5.08 -21.38 0.90
CA CYS A 55 -4.46 -21.00 -0.35
C CYS A 55 -3.27 -21.92 -0.62
N THR A 56 -3.54 -23.05 -1.29
CA THR A 56 -2.56 -24.04 -1.79
C THR A 56 -1.68 -23.47 -2.90
N ALA A 57 -2.00 -22.26 -3.37
CA ALA A 57 -1.19 -21.51 -4.32
C ALA A 57 0.11 -21.06 -3.63
N ILE A 58 1.21 -21.69 -4.06
CA ILE A 58 2.62 -21.42 -3.71
C ILE A 58 3.08 -22.10 -2.40
N ASP A 59 2.85 -23.41 -2.32
CA ASP A 59 3.82 -24.30 -1.67
C ASP A 59 4.95 -24.65 -2.66
N MET A 60 5.74 -23.63 -3.02
CA MET A 60 7.02 -23.86 -3.68
C MET A 60 7.93 -24.53 -2.63
N PRO A 61 8.58 -25.67 -2.92
CA PRO A 61 9.50 -26.28 -1.97
C PRO A 61 10.58 -25.25 -1.66
N ALA A 62 10.77 -24.93 -0.37
CA ALA A 62 11.78 -23.98 0.08
C ALA A 62 13.15 -24.37 -0.48
N ARG A 63 13.56 -23.70 -1.56
CA ARG A 63 14.84 -23.87 -2.22
C ARG A 63 15.67 -22.66 -1.82
N ARG A 64 16.90 -22.88 -1.36
CA ARG A 64 17.86 -21.79 -1.19
C ARG A 64 18.16 -21.21 -2.57
N THR A 65 17.60 -20.04 -2.85
CA THR A 65 17.94 -19.23 -4.03
C THR A 65 18.85 -18.09 -3.61
N ASP A 66 19.66 -17.59 -4.54
CA ASP A 66 20.51 -16.43 -4.32
C ASP A 66 20.39 -15.51 -5.54
N GLY A 67 19.73 -14.36 -5.35
CA GLY A 67 19.56 -13.36 -6.39
C GLY A 67 18.45 -13.65 -7.42
N ALA A 68 17.43 -14.43 -7.06
CA ALA A 68 16.30 -14.67 -7.96
C ALA A 68 15.42 -13.41 -8.11
N ALA A 69 14.76 -13.27 -9.26
CA ALA A 69 13.79 -12.21 -9.52
C ALA A 69 12.37 -12.69 -9.23
N TYR A 70 11.75 -12.14 -8.19
CA TYR A 70 10.37 -12.45 -7.78
C TYR A 70 9.43 -11.45 -8.45
N ALA A 71 8.67 -11.93 -9.43
CA ALA A 71 7.82 -11.10 -10.28
C ALA A 71 6.37 -11.09 -9.76
N HIS A 72 5.85 -9.92 -9.37
CA HIS A 72 4.47 -9.74 -8.91
C HIS A 72 3.62 -8.94 -9.91
N ASP A 73 2.32 -8.83 -9.67
CA ASP A 73 1.34 -8.17 -10.54
C ASP A 73 1.31 -6.64 -10.49
N GLY A 74 2.26 -6.00 -9.81
CA GLY A 74 2.29 -4.54 -9.59
C GLY A 74 1.47 -4.05 -8.39
N THR A 75 0.68 -4.91 -7.73
CA THR A 75 -0.09 -4.54 -6.53
C THR A 75 0.78 -4.58 -5.27
N LEU A 76 0.32 -3.90 -4.20
CA LEU A 76 0.98 -3.98 -2.88
C LEU A 76 0.89 -5.41 -2.33
N GLU A 77 -0.23 -6.08 -2.53
CA GLU A 77 -0.51 -7.42 -2.04
C GLU A 77 0.41 -8.43 -2.73
N GLY A 78 0.53 -8.33 -4.05
CA GLY A 78 1.46 -9.12 -4.85
C GLY A 78 2.90 -8.89 -4.43
N MET A 79 3.28 -7.64 -4.17
CA MET A 79 4.62 -7.30 -3.64
C MET A 79 4.85 -7.95 -2.27
N LEU A 80 3.90 -7.87 -1.33
CA LEU A 80 4.02 -8.50 -0.01
C LEU A 80 4.12 -10.03 -0.12
N CYS A 81 3.40 -10.65 -1.06
CA CYS A 81 3.52 -12.07 -1.36
C CYS A 81 4.93 -12.41 -1.88
N ALA A 82 5.46 -11.61 -2.80
CA ALA A 82 6.80 -11.80 -3.37
C ALA A 82 7.91 -11.64 -2.32
N VAL A 83 7.82 -10.60 -1.48
CA VAL A 83 8.73 -10.39 -0.34
C VAL A 83 8.70 -11.59 0.62
N ARG A 84 7.50 -12.08 0.96
CA ARG A 84 7.35 -13.26 1.82
C ARG A 84 7.99 -14.51 1.19
N ALA A 85 7.79 -14.72 -0.11
CA ALA A 85 8.40 -15.83 -0.84
C ALA A 85 9.94 -15.76 -0.81
N ALA A 86 10.51 -14.58 -1.05
CA ALA A 86 11.95 -14.34 -0.95
C ALA A 86 12.51 -14.64 0.45
N ILE A 87 11.82 -14.18 1.51
CA ILE A 87 12.19 -14.47 2.90
C ILE A 87 12.12 -15.97 3.21
N ARG A 88 11.08 -16.67 2.75
CA ARG A 88 10.95 -18.15 2.92
C ARG A 88 12.08 -18.92 2.24
N ASN A 89 12.53 -18.45 1.08
CA ASN A 89 13.64 -19.04 0.34
C ASN A 89 15.02 -18.63 0.87
N HIS A 90 15.07 -17.78 1.91
CA HIS A 90 16.29 -17.21 2.48
C HIS A 90 17.16 -16.48 1.44
N ASP A 91 16.52 -15.86 0.45
CA ASP A 91 17.19 -15.15 -0.63
C ASP A 91 17.48 -13.71 -0.21
N ALA A 92 18.66 -13.47 0.35
CA ALA A 92 19.04 -12.14 0.85
C ALA A 92 19.21 -11.09 -0.28
N HIS A 93 19.41 -11.55 -1.51
CA HIS A 93 19.68 -10.72 -2.68
C HIS A 93 18.55 -10.73 -3.71
N ALA A 94 17.36 -11.22 -3.31
CA ALA A 94 16.19 -11.24 -4.17
C ALA A 94 15.87 -9.85 -4.74
N ASP A 95 15.65 -9.83 -6.06
CA ASP A 95 15.07 -8.69 -6.76
C ASP A 95 13.54 -8.89 -6.75
N VAL A 96 12.80 -7.98 -6.12
CA VAL A 96 11.32 -8.00 -6.10
C VAL A 96 10.85 -6.90 -7.04
N VAL A 97 10.18 -7.30 -8.13
CA VAL A 97 9.88 -6.41 -9.27
C VAL A 97 8.47 -6.71 -9.79
N ALA A 98 7.79 -5.68 -10.31
CA ALA A 98 6.53 -5.86 -11.01
C ALA A 98 6.76 -6.56 -12.37
N ARG A 99 5.78 -7.36 -12.82
CA ARG A 99 5.92 -8.23 -14.01
C ARG A 99 6.07 -7.45 -15.31
N ASP A 100 5.48 -6.28 -15.39
CA ASP A 100 5.57 -5.31 -16.49
C ASP A 100 6.92 -4.56 -16.51
N GLU A 101 7.56 -4.38 -15.35
CA GLU A 101 8.88 -3.74 -15.22
C GLU A 101 10.05 -4.74 -15.23
N LEU A 102 9.76 -6.05 -15.22
CA LEU A 102 10.76 -7.10 -15.08
C LEU A 102 11.75 -7.13 -16.25
N GLN A 103 13.02 -6.87 -15.94
CA GLN A 103 14.15 -7.07 -16.86
C GLN A 103 15.16 -8.03 -16.23
N PRO A 104 15.12 -9.33 -16.56
CA PRO A 104 15.99 -10.32 -15.93
C PRO A 104 17.45 -10.14 -16.39
N ARG A 105 18.39 -10.28 -15.45
CA ARG A 105 19.82 -10.36 -15.76
C ARG A 105 20.14 -11.69 -16.44
N LEU A 106 21.28 -11.76 -17.12
CA LEU A 106 21.72 -13.01 -17.76
C LEU A 106 21.87 -14.12 -16.71
N GLY A 107 21.13 -15.22 -16.89
CA GLY A 107 21.15 -16.37 -15.99
C GLY A 107 20.38 -16.17 -14.67
N GLN A 108 19.67 -15.05 -14.51
CA GLN A 108 18.81 -14.83 -13.34
C GLN A 108 17.55 -15.69 -13.44
N GLU A 109 17.29 -16.48 -12.40
CA GLU A 109 16.04 -17.23 -12.28
C GLU A 109 14.88 -16.27 -12.01
N VAL A 110 13.79 -16.42 -12.75
CA VAL A 110 12.56 -15.63 -12.57
C VAL A 110 11.51 -16.51 -11.92
N ILE A 111 11.05 -16.10 -10.75
CA ILE A 111 10.00 -16.77 -9.98
C ILE A 111 8.73 -15.93 -10.08
N PRO A 112 7.71 -16.37 -10.83
CA PRO A 112 6.42 -15.69 -10.85
C PRO A 112 5.72 -15.90 -9.50
N VAL A 113 5.20 -14.82 -8.94
CA VAL A 113 4.43 -14.84 -7.69
C VAL A 113 3.03 -14.32 -7.98
N ASP A 114 2.04 -15.18 -7.71
CA ASP A 114 0.64 -14.81 -7.80
C ASP A 114 0.16 -14.19 -6.49
N THR A 115 -0.76 -13.23 -6.61
CA THR A 115 -1.30 -12.50 -5.47
C THR A 115 -2.22 -13.40 -4.66
N CYS A 116 -1.83 -13.64 -3.40
CA CYS A 116 -2.56 -14.44 -2.44
C CYS A 116 -2.89 -13.59 -1.21
N MET A 117 -4.16 -13.20 -1.07
CA MET A 117 -4.58 -12.28 -0.01
C MET A 117 -4.25 -12.78 1.40
N PRO A 118 -4.44 -14.08 1.75
CA PRO A 118 -3.98 -14.62 3.03
C PRO A 118 -2.48 -14.46 3.28
N HIS A 119 -1.64 -14.66 2.27
CA HIS A 119 -0.19 -14.47 2.38
C HIS A 119 0.19 -12.99 2.57
N ALA A 120 -0.43 -12.08 1.83
CA ALA A 120 -0.24 -10.64 1.99
C ALA A 120 -0.63 -10.19 3.40
N LEU A 121 -1.79 -10.63 3.90
CA LEU A 121 -2.27 -10.34 5.26
C LEU A 121 -1.38 -10.92 6.35
N GLN A 122 -0.87 -12.14 6.17
CA GLN A 122 0.10 -12.72 7.10
C GLN A 122 1.40 -11.91 7.13
N MET A 123 1.91 -11.48 5.97
CA MET A 123 3.10 -10.63 5.90
C MET A 123 2.88 -9.28 6.58
N ARG A 124 1.74 -8.63 6.32
CA ARG A 124 1.33 -7.41 7.03
C ARG A 124 1.33 -7.60 8.55
N ARG A 125 0.63 -8.63 9.04
CA ARG A 125 0.55 -8.93 10.48
C ARG A 125 1.93 -9.16 11.09
N LEU A 126 2.81 -9.88 10.38
CA LEU A 126 4.19 -10.09 10.81
C LEU A 126 4.94 -8.75 10.94
N VAL A 127 4.84 -7.88 9.94
CA VAL A 127 5.48 -6.55 9.96
C VAL A 127 4.92 -5.69 11.08
N GLU A 128 3.61 -5.61 11.23
CA GLU A 128 2.96 -4.84 12.30
C GLU A 128 3.34 -5.37 13.69
N TYR A 129 3.42 -6.69 13.86
CA TYR A 129 3.83 -7.33 15.11
C TYR A 129 5.30 -7.10 15.44
N ALA A 130 6.19 -7.29 14.46
CA ALA A 130 7.64 -7.20 14.63
C ALA A 130 8.12 -5.75 14.73
N LEU A 131 7.67 -4.89 13.81
CA LEU A 131 8.18 -3.54 13.59
C LEU A 131 7.20 -2.44 14.00
N GLY A 132 5.93 -2.76 14.26
CA GLY A 132 4.90 -1.79 14.62
C GLY A 132 4.12 -1.25 13.42
N THR A 133 2.96 -0.66 13.72
CA THR A 133 2.02 -0.13 12.70
C THR A 133 2.62 1.01 11.88
N GLN A 134 3.45 1.86 12.49
CA GLN A 134 4.12 2.96 11.79
C GLN A 134 5.09 2.45 10.72
N ALA A 135 5.78 1.34 10.97
CA ALA A 135 6.69 0.75 9.99
C ALA A 135 5.93 0.21 8.78
N PHE A 136 4.80 -0.46 9.02
CA PHE A 136 3.93 -0.90 7.94
C PHE A 136 3.37 0.29 7.14
N HIS A 137 2.96 1.37 7.81
CA HIS A 137 2.54 2.59 7.14
C HIS A 137 3.64 3.18 6.23
N CYS A 138 4.88 3.23 6.70
CA CYS A 138 6.02 3.66 5.90
C CYS A 138 6.23 2.76 4.66
N ILE A 139 6.14 1.43 4.83
CA ILE A 139 6.26 0.47 3.73
C ILE A 139 5.13 0.65 2.71
N ARG A 140 3.88 0.70 3.16
CA ARG A 140 2.70 0.95 2.31
C ARG A 140 2.86 2.24 1.50
N THR A 141 3.33 3.30 2.15
CA THR A 141 3.57 4.59 1.50
C THR A 141 4.73 4.51 0.51
N ALA A 142 5.84 3.85 0.87
CA ALA A 142 6.98 3.67 -0.01
C ALA A 142 6.66 2.81 -1.24
N ALA A 143 5.76 1.83 -1.11
CA ALA A 143 5.32 0.98 -2.21
C ALA A 143 4.57 1.75 -3.32
N ALA A 144 4.07 2.95 -3.04
CA ALA A 144 3.50 3.84 -4.06
C ALA A 144 4.56 4.51 -4.96
N SER A 145 5.85 4.32 -4.65
CA SER A 145 6.96 4.85 -5.45
C SER A 145 7.16 4.02 -6.72
N GLN A 146 7.18 4.70 -7.89
CA GLN A 146 7.31 4.07 -9.20
C GLN A 146 8.77 3.84 -9.60
N GLY A 147 9.39 2.80 -9.06
CA GLY A 147 10.74 2.39 -9.43
C GLY A 147 10.86 0.86 -9.41
N PRO A 148 11.62 0.27 -10.36
CA PRO A 148 11.77 -1.19 -10.45
C PRO A 148 12.49 -1.78 -9.24
N ASP A 149 13.17 -0.94 -8.45
CA ASP A 149 13.86 -1.32 -7.23
C ASP A 149 13.03 -1.08 -5.95
N THR A 150 11.80 -0.56 -6.04
CA THR A 150 10.93 -0.29 -4.88
C THR A 150 10.71 -1.54 -4.05
N GLY A 151 10.25 -2.63 -4.68
CA GLY A 151 10.03 -3.92 -4.00
C GLY A 151 11.33 -4.48 -3.42
N THR A 152 12.43 -4.36 -4.16
CA THR A 152 13.76 -4.84 -3.74
C THR A 152 14.29 -4.09 -2.50
N ARG A 153 14.11 -2.76 -2.44
CA ARG A 153 14.49 -1.95 -1.27
C ARG A 153 13.65 -2.31 -0.05
N ILE A 154 12.33 -2.49 -0.23
CA ILE A 154 11.42 -2.93 0.83
C ILE A 154 11.80 -4.32 1.33
N HIS A 155 12.10 -5.25 0.42
CA HIS A 155 12.58 -6.60 0.76
C HIS A 155 13.86 -6.55 1.59
N ARG A 156 14.88 -5.80 1.15
CA ARG A 156 16.16 -5.65 1.90
C ARG A 156 15.94 -5.07 3.29
N PHE A 157 15.07 -4.08 3.43
CA PHE A 157 14.69 -3.55 4.74
C PHE A 157 14.06 -4.63 5.62
N LEU A 158 13.08 -5.37 5.12
CA LEU A 158 12.35 -6.38 5.89
C LEU A 158 13.24 -7.58 6.26
N ALA A 159 14.08 -8.04 5.34
CA ALA A 159 15.07 -9.09 5.59
C ALA A 159 16.09 -8.69 6.68
N TYR A 160 16.42 -7.40 6.78
CA TYR A 160 17.27 -6.86 7.85
C TYR A 160 16.50 -6.64 9.17
N ALA A 161 15.32 -6.01 9.10
CA ALA A 161 14.60 -5.50 10.25
C ALA A 161 13.85 -6.59 11.03
N ILE A 162 13.26 -7.57 10.35
CA ILE A 162 12.48 -8.63 11.03
C ILE A 162 13.37 -9.43 12.00
N PRO A 163 14.55 -9.94 11.60
CA PRO A 163 15.46 -10.62 12.53
C PRO A 163 16.02 -9.70 13.63
N ALA A 164 16.21 -8.41 13.33
CA ALA A 164 16.71 -7.42 14.28
C ALA A 164 15.65 -7.03 15.34
N SER A 165 14.36 -7.09 14.99
CA SER A 165 13.26 -6.66 15.85
C SER A 165 13.11 -7.47 17.14
N GLY A 166 13.47 -8.77 17.10
CA GLY A 166 13.51 -9.68 18.25
C GLY A 166 14.53 -9.28 19.33
N ARG A 167 15.36 -8.26 19.09
CA ARG A 167 16.34 -7.73 20.05
C ARG A 167 15.96 -6.37 20.63
N THR A 168 14.78 -5.86 20.30
CA THR A 168 14.40 -4.50 20.70
C THR A 168 13.75 -4.49 22.08
N SER A 169 14.58 -4.45 23.12
CA SER A 169 14.14 -4.00 24.43
C SER A 169 13.60 -2.56 24.32
N CYS A 170 12.37 -2.33 24.80
CA CYS A 170 11.72 -1.03 24.87
C CYS A 170 12.71 0.11 25.22
N SER A 171 12.66 1.21 24.45
CA SER A 171 13.56 2.38 24.57
C SER A 171 13.48 3.12 25.93
N ARG A 172 12.56 2.72 26.82
CA ARG A 172 12.32 3.35 28.13
C ARG A 172 12.45 2.39 29.32
N CYS A 173 12.80 1.13 29.11
CA CYS A 173 12.99 0.17 30.20
C CYS A 173 14.47 0.19 30.65
N ALA A 174 14.70 0.53 31.92
CA ALA A 174 16.03 0.66 32.51
C ALA A 174 16.86 -0.66 32.51
N ARG A 175 16.20 -1.82 32.41
CA ARG A 175 16.84 -3.11 32.18
C ARG A 175 16.36 -3.70 30.85
N LYS A 176 17.29 -3.80 29.91
CA LYS A 176 17.06 -4.39 28.59
C LYS A 176 16.83 -5.90 28.77
N GLY A 177 15.66 -6.42 28.38
CA GLY A 177 15.41 -7.87 28.26
C GLY A 177 14.64 -8.56 29.39
N GLU A 178 14.19 -7.86 30.43
CA GLU A 178 13.42 -8.45 31.55
C GLU A 178 11.92 -8.12 31.52
N CYS A 179 11.42 -7.51 30.44
CA CYS A 179 10.01 -7.12 30.35
C CYS A 179 9.13 -8.36 30.14
N THR A 180 8.55 -8.88 31.21
CA THR A 180 7.60 -10.01 31.18
C THR A 180 6.17 -9.60 30.82
N ASN A 181 5.86 -8.29 30.82
CA ASN A 181 4.55 -7.78 30.43
C ASN A 181 4.57 -7.11 29.05
N ALA A 182 3.52 -7.35 28.26
CA ALA A 182 3.28 -6.70 26.99
C ALA A 182 3.25 -5.18 27.19
N CYS A 183 4.24 -4.48 26.65
CA CYS A 183 4.26 -3.03 26.72
C CYS A 183 3.07 -2.48 25.90
N GLU A 184 2.12 -1.83 26.58
CA GLU A 184 0.88 -1.32 25.99
C GLU A 184 1.06 -0.08 25.10
N ARG A 185 2.30 0.42 24.93
CA ARG A 185 2.58 1.55 24.03
C ARG A 185 2.95 1.07 22.64
N PRO A 186 2.50 1.76 21.57
CA PRO A 186 2.85 1.38 20.21
C PRO A 186 4.38 1.37 20.12
N ARG A 187 4.93 0.22 19.72
CA ARG A 187 6.36 0.08 19.45
C ARG A 187 6.68 1.04 18.29
N SER A 188 7.27 2.19 18.56
CA SER A 188 7.96 2.95 17.51
C SER A 188 9.18 2.12 17.13
N CYS A 189 9.31 1.72 15.86
CA CYS A 189 10.48 0.97 15.41
C CYS A 189 11.72 1.87 15.48
N PRO A 190 12.66 1.67 16.43
CA PRO A 190 13.86 2.50 16.47
C PRO A 190 14.76 2.27 15.25
N LEU A 191 14.56 1.17 14.53
CA LEU A 191 15.29 0.85 13.31
C LEU A 191 14.99 1.82 12.16
N LEU A 192 13.83 2.47 12.15
CA LEU A 192 13.50 3.46 11.10
C LEU A 192 14.31 4.76 11.26
N ASP A 193 14.76 5.05 12.48
CA ASP A 193 15.56 6.24 12.77
C ASP A 193 17.06 6.02 12.46
N ASP A 194 17.49 4.76 12.32
CA ASP A 194 18.88 4.41 12.00
C ASP A 194 19.13 4.42 10.48
N VAL A 195 19.21 5.63 9.95
CA VAL A 195 19.44 5.90 8.53
C VAL A 195 20.87 5.51 8.08
N SER A 196 21.76 5.16 9.02
CA SER A 196 23.13 4.73 8.68
C SER A 196 23.18 3.36 7.99
N VAL A 197 22.15 2.54 8.19
CA VAL A 197 22.03 1.22 7.58
C VAL A 197 21.50 1.37 6.15
N PRO A 198 22.22 0.87 5.11
CA PRO A 198 21.80 1.03 3.71
C PRO A 198 20.41 0.47 3.40
N ALA A 199 20.02 -0.63 4.06
CA ALA A 199 18.70 -1.23 3.90
C ALA A 199 17.57 -0.32 4.43
N VAL A 200 17.81 0.40 5.53
CA VAL A 200 16.85 1.37 6.09
C VAL A 200 16.82 2.63 5.24
N PHE A 201 17.99 3.13 4.85
CA PHE A 201 18.10 4.32 4.01
C PHE A 201 17.27 4.19 2.72
N GLY A 202 17.36 3.05 2.03
CA GLY A 202 16.61 2.80 0.81
C GLY A 202 15.09 2.93 0.98
N LEU A 203 14.54 2.44 2.10
CA LEU A 203 13.12 2.60 2.43
C LEU A 203 12.76 4.06 2.75
N ILE A 204 13.56 4.72 3.58
CA ILE A 204 13.30 6.10 4.02
C ILE A 204 13.38 7.08 2.85
N GLU A 205 14.27 6.86 1.89
CA GLU A 205 14.36 7.65 0.66
C GLU A 205 13.08 7.53 -0.19
N LEU A 206 12.59 6.31 -0.43
CA LEU A 206 11.32 6.08 -1.14
C LEU A 206 10.16 6.78 -0.42
N TYR A 207 10.05 6.57 0.90
CA TYR A 207 9.02 7.18 1.72
C TYR A 207 9.03 8.71 1.62
N ARG A 208 10.21 9.34 1.74
CA ARG A 208 10.36 10.79 1.64
C ARG A 208 9.97 11.30 0.26
N THR A 209 10.36 10.62 -0.80
CA THR A 209 10.01 10.99 -2.18
C THR A 209 8.50 10.99 -2.38
N VAL A 210 7.82 9.91 -1.98
CA VAL A 210 6.35 9.81 -2.08
C VAL A 210 5.66 10.86 -1.22
N MET A 211 6.12 11.09 0.00
CA MET A 211 5.52 12.09 0.90
C MET A 211 5.72 13.52 0.42
N ASN A 212 6.88 13.84 -0.16
CA ASN A 212 7.12 15.15 -0.75
C ASN A 212 6.18 15.40 -1.93
N GLU A 213 5.98 14.40 -2.79
CA GLU A 213 5.05 14.48 -3.90
C GLU A 213 3.60 14.64 -3.41
N ARG A 214 3.21 13.87 -2.40
CA ARG A 214 1.90 14.03 -1.73
C ARG A 214 1.72 15.45 -1.20
N HIS A 215 2.71 16.02 -0.54
CA HIS A 215 2.65 17.39 -0.02
C HIS A 215 2.54 18.43 -1.14
N LEU A 216 3.25 18.23 -2.25
CA LEU A 216 3.13 19.08 -3.44
C LEU A 216 1.70 19.05 -3.99
N MET A 217 1.13 17.85 -4.12
CA MET A 217 -0.26 17.69 -4.60
C MET A 217 -1.26 18.35 -3.64
N LEU A 218 -1.09 18.20 -2.32
CA LEU A 218 -1.95 18.88 -1.34
C LEU A 218 -1.90 20.41 -1.43
N GLN A 219 -0.76 20.99 -1.83
CA GLN A 219 -0.58 22.44 -1.90
C GLN A 219 -1.09 23.07 -3.20
N PHE A 220 -0.97 22.35 -4.33
CA PHE A 220 -1.18 22.92 -5.66
C PHE A 220 -2.33 22.29 -6.45
N MET A 221 -2.97 21.23 -5.93
CA MET A 221 -4.14 20.64 -6.58
C MET A 221 -5.28 21.66 -6.67
N ARG A 222 -5.90 21.72 -7.84
CA ARG A 222 -7.00 22.63 -8.14
C ARG A 222 -8.24 21.82 -8.47
N PHE A 223 -9.34 22.16 -7.82
CA PHE A 223 -10.63 21.59 -8.12
C PHE A 223 -11.40 22.50 -9.06
N GLU A 224 -12.12 21.87 -9.99
CA GLU A 224 -13.01 22.50 -10.95
C GLU A 224 -14.44 22.04 -10.67
N HIS A 225 -15.39 22.98 -10.65
CA HIS A 225 -16.79 22.70 -10.35
C HIS A 225 -17.56 22.27 -11.62
N ARG A 226 -17.92 20.99 -11.70
CA ARG A 226 -18.61 20.40 -12.86
C ARG A 226 -20.13 20.37 -12.67
N GLU A 227 -20.86 20.21 -13.77
CA GLU A 227 -22.30 19.96 -13.72
C GLU A 227 -22.62 18.74 -12.83
N GLY A 228 -23.68 18.87 -12.02
CA GLY A 228 -24.09 17.84 -11.07
C GLY A 228 -23.53 17.97 -9.65
N ASP A 229 -23.00 19.14 -9.29
CA ASP A 229 -22.44 19.44 -7.95
C ASP A 229 -21.27 18.51 -7.57
N VAL A 230 -20.42 18.22 -8.57
CA VAL A 230 -19.23 17.38 -8.42
C VAL A 230 -17.98 18.19 -8.69
N TRP A 231 -17.00 18.06 -7.80
CA TRP A 231 -15.70 18.71 -7.94
C TRP A 231 -14.70 17.77 -8.59
N PHE A 232 -14.03 18.25 -9.62
CA PHE A 232 -13.09 17.44 -10.40
C PHE A 232 -11.69 18.05 -10.34
N ALA A 233 -10.70 17.27 -9.92
CA ALA A 233 -9.29 17.67 -9.93
C ALA A 233 -8.48 16.71 -10.80
N ARG A 234 -7.57 17.28 -11.60
CA ARG A 234 -6.58 16.52 -12.39
C ARG A 234 -5.22 16.65 -11.73
N CYS A 235 -4.49 15.55 -11.63
CA CYS A 235 -3.12 15.52 -11.18
C CYS A 235 -2.25 14.63 -12.07
N ASN A 236 -0.95 14.90 -12.05
CA ASN A 236 0.06 14.12 -12.76
C ASN A 236 1.28 13.93 -11.84
N PRO A 237 1.12 13.18 -10.74
CA PRO A 237 2.21 12.90 -9.81
C PRO A 237 3.14 11.82 -10.37
N LYS A 238 4.40 11.87 -9.95
CA LYS A 238 5.40 10.83 -10.30
C LYS A 238 5.19 9.51 -9.57
N ALA A 239 4.61 9.55 -8.37
CA ALA A 239 4.29 8.40 -7.55
C ALA A 239 2.76 8.26 -7.44
N SER A 240 2.27 7.04 -7.20
CA SER A 240 0.83 6.78 -7.06
C SER A 240 0.30 7.30 -5.72
N VAL A 241 0.10 8.62 -5.64
CA VAL A 241 -0.27 9.31 -4.39
C VAL A 241 -1.77 9.47 -4.18
N VAL A 242 -2.61 9.21 -5.19
CA VAL A 242 -4.07 9.36 -5.09
C VAL A 242 -4.65 8.65 -3.86
N PRO A 243 -4.31 7.38 -3.55
CA PRO A 243 -4.84 6.72 -2.35
C PRO A 243 -4.49 7.49 -1.05
N LEU A 244 -3.32 8.13 -1.01
CA LEU A 244 -2.86 8.91 0.15
C LEU A 244 -3.49 10.32 0.23
N LEU A 245 -4.03 10.81 -0.88
CA LEU A 245 -4.74 12.08 -0.97
C LEU A 245 -6.21 11.89 -0.59
N MET A 246 -6.84 10.81 -1.04
CA MET A 246 -8.25 10.52 -0.75
C MET A 246 -8.52 10.48 0.76
N ASP A 247 -7.68 9.78 1.53
CA ASP A 247 -7.76 9.76 3.01
C ASP A 247 -7.79 11.17 3.63
N TRP A 248 -7.04 12.12 3.06
CA TRP A 248 -6.93 13.47 3.59
C TRP A 248 -8.10 14.36 3.17
N PHE A 249 -8.48 14.31 1.88
CA PHE A 249 -9.59 15.10 1.35
C PHE A 249 -10.93 14.60 1.89
N ALA A 250 -11.17 13.30 1.95
CA ALA A 250 -12.40 12.74 2.51
C ALA A 250 -12.60 13.12 3.99
N ALA A 251 -11.52 13.37 4.75
CA ALA A 251 -11.62 13.80 6.14
C ALA A 251 -11.92 15.31 6.31
N ARG A 252 -11.64 16.13 5.29
CA ARG A 252 -11.68 17.61 5.38
C ARG A 252 -12.67 18.29 4.44
N PHE A 253 -12.93 17.68 3.30
CA PHE A 253 -13.78 18.13 2.21
C PHE A 253 -14.89 17.09 2.03
N ASN A 254 -15.59 16.80 3.13
CA ASN A 254 -16.56 15.71 3.23
C ASN A 254 -18.00 16.14 2.90
N ASP A 255 -18.21 17.44 2.75
CA ASP A 255 -19.47 18.11 2.45
C ASP A 255 -19.83 18.07 0.96
N GLN A 256 -18.83 17.85 0.10
CA GLN A 256 -18.98 17.93 -1.35
C GLN A 256 -18.49 16.63 -2.00
N ARG A 257 -19.13 16.22 -3.11
CA ARG A 257 -18.68 15.08 -3.91
C ARG A 257 -17.52 15.50 -4.78
N PHE A 258 -16.46 14.70 -4.79
CA PHE A 258 -15.28 15.03 -5.58
C PHE A 258 -14.62 13.82 -6.21
N VAL A 259 -13.90 14.08 -7.30
CA VAL A 259 -13.13 13.11 -8.05
C VAL A 259 -11.74 13.68 -8.29
N ILE A 260 -10.72 12.90 -7.94
CA ILE A 260 -9.31 13.20 -8.23
C ILE A 260 -8.85 12.19 -9.28
N TYR A 261 -8.43 12.66 -10.44
CA TYR A 261 -7.91 11.83 -11.52
C TYR A 261 -6.41 12.01 -11.69
N ASP A 262 -5.68 10.89 -11.66
CA ASP A 262 -4.26 10.80 -11.95
C ASP A 262 -4.03 10.37 -13.40
N GLU A 263 -3.50 11.31 -14.19
CA GLU A 263 -3.23 11.12 -15.62
C GLU A 263 -2.07 10.16 -15.89
N ASN A 264 -1.11 10.07 -14.97
CA ASN A 264 0.08 9.26 -15.17
C ASN A 264 -0.21 7.79 -14.90
N HIS A 265 -1.01 7.52 -13.87
CA HIS A 265 -1.31 6.16 -13.43
C HIS A 265 -2.67 5.64 -13.94
N GLY A 266 -3.54 6.51 -14.48
CA GLY A 266 -4.88 6.10 -14.91
C GLY A 266 -5.75 5.66 -13.73
N ILE A 267 -5.59 6.31 -12.57
CA ILE A 267 -6.32 6.00 -11.33
C ILE A 267 -7.17 7.21 -10.94
N SER A 268 -8.45 6.97 -10.70
CA SER A 268 -9.39 7.94 -10.15
C SER A 268 -9.75 7.59 -8.71
N GLY A 269 -9.60 8.54 -7.80
CA GLY A 269 -10.23 8.50 -6.49
C GLY A 269 -11.58 9.19 -6.53
N VAL A 270 -12.66 8.48 -6.19
CA VAL A 270 -14.03 9.00 -6.17
C VAL A 270 -14.52 9.04 -4.73
N TYR A 271 -15.10 10.17 -4.32
CA TYR A 271 -15.75 10.33 -3.02
C TYR A 271 -17.25 10.60 -3.21
N ASP A 272 -18.09 9.75 -2.62
CA ASP A 272 -19.55 9.78 -2.81
C ASP A 272 -20.32 10.60 -1.76
N GLY A 273 -19.62 11.12 -0.75
CA GLY A 273 -20.18 11.83 0.41
C GLY A 273 -20.24 10.99 1.70
N SER A 274 -20.02 9.68 1.60
CA SER A 274 -20.02 8.74 2.72
C SER A 274 -18.73 7.94 2.84
N GLY A 275 -18.11 7.63 1.69
CA GLY A 275 -16.84 6.92 1.58
C GLY A 275 -16.15 7.27 0.27
N TRP A 276 -14.96 6.72 0.10
CA TRP A 276 -14.23 6.83 -1.16
C TRP A 276 -13.77 5.47 -1.65
N PHE A 277 -13.61 5.37 -2.97
CA PHE A 277 -13.10 4.19 -3.64
C PHE A 277 -12.19 4.60 -4.81
N LEU A 278 -11.35 3.65 -5.24
CA LEU A 278 -10.47 3.83 -6.39
C LEU A 278 -11.09 3.14 -7.61
N VAL A 279 -11.01 3.81 -8.74
CA VAL A 279 -11.39 3.28 -10.05
C VAL A 279 -10.16 3.38 -10.94
N GLY A 280 -9.65 2.26 -11.43
CA GLY A 280 -8.69 2.28 -12.54
C GLY A 280 -9.40 2.29 -13.88
N GLY A 281 -8.81 2.96 -14.85
CA GLY A 281 -9.30 2.96 -16.22
C GLY A 281 -8.83 4.15 -17.04
N ASP A 282 -9.21 4.13 -18.32
CA ASP A 282 -8.96 5.25 -19.22
C ASP A 282 -9.62 6.54 -18.72
N ALA A 283 -9.02 7.67 -19.10
CA ALA A 283 -9.37 9.00 -18.62
C ALA A 283 -10.89 9.18 -18.51
N PRO A 284 -11.43 9.42 -17.29
CA PRO A 284 -12.85 9.63 -17.14
C PRO A 284 -13.21 10.85 -17.98
N THR A 285 -14.18 10.71 -18.89
CA THR A 285 -14.74 11.88 -19.57
C THR A 285 -15.41 12.73 -18.51
N PRO A 286 -14.84 13.88 -18.12
CA PRO A 286 -15.44 14.68 -17.06
C PRO A 286 -16.79 15.20 -17.55
N PRO A 287 -17.77 15.37 -16.66
CA PRO A 287 -18.99 16.10 -16.99
C PRO A 287 -18.63 17.51 -17.50
N PRO A 288 -19.48 18.12 -18.35
CA PRO A 288 -19.26 19.48 -18.82
C PRO A 288 -19.14 20.48 -17.65
N GLU A 289 -18.45 21.59 -17.90
CA GLU A 289 -18.23 22.66 -16.92
C GLU A 289 -19.55 23.27 -16.47
N SER A 290 -19.70 23.49 -15.16
CA SER A 290 -20.85 24.23 -14.65
C SER A 290 -20.87 25.65 -15.22
N ALA A 291 -22.07 26.22 -15.37
CA ALA A 291 -22.24 27.58 -15.92
C ALA A 291 -21.48 28.65 -15.12
N ASP A 292 -21.36 28.47 -13.80
CA ASP A 292 -20.67 29.42 -12.91
C ASP A 292 -19.16 29.44 -13.16
N GLU A 293 -18.58 28.29 -13.49
CA GLU A 293 -17.15 28.16 -13.75
C GLU A 293 -16.77 28.71 -15.14
N GLN A 294 -17.65 28.54 -16.14
CA GLN A 294 -17.50 29.15 -17.46
C GLN A 294 -17.51 30.69 -17.37
N MET A 295 -18.34 31.26 -16.48
CA MET A 295 -18.37 32.70 -16.25
C MET A 295 -17.11 33.23 -15.55
N MET A 296 -16.51 32.46 -14.64
CA MET A 296 -15.26 32.85 -13.96
C MET A 296 -14.01 32.74 -14.84
N ARG A 297 -13.97 31.81 -15.81
CA ARG A 297 -12.84 31.69 -16.75
C ARG A 297 -12.88 32.71 -17.89
N ALA A 298 -14.03 33.30 -18.18
CA ALA A 298 -14.23 34.26 -19.27
C ALA A 298 -14.00 35.73 -18.87
N ALA A 299 -13.80 36.01 -17.58
CA ALA A 299 -13.56 37.35 -17.01
C ALA A 299 -12.06 37.62 -16.80
#